data_AF-A0A962HF72-F1
#
_entry.id   AF-A0A962HF72-F1
#
_cell.length_a   1.000
_cell.length_b   1.000
_cell.length_c   1.000
_cell.angle_alpha   90.00
_cell.angle_beta   90.00
_cell.angle_gamma   90.00
#
_symmetry.space_group_name_H-M   'P 1'
#
loop_
_entity.id
_entity.type
_entity.pdbx_description
1 polymer ?
#
loop_
_entity_poly.entity_id
_entity_poly.type
_entity_poly.pdbx_seq_one_letter_code
_entity_poly.pdbx_strand_id
1 'polypeptide(L)'
;ECSARQVTLATTAVSGLKVGVVAESPVDIYTLRNVIADAGLTAAIAIEFSRWDGSPLADNVDAWIVNLDVEKLETECPEKIDDLLDHITAPLILCEGGSPPTPADVGYNGWKRRLIDKIDDLAGSINLEKGEYRLPQSVWVLAGSIGGPQAIRAFMGALPAELDIAFVYANHLESDFQSTLARAVAKDSHYPAYVANHGDVLLNNQVAVISPDYVTNIKPNGTITVSQASWTGQYQPNLNHVIANVASAFGHLGGVIIFSGMCDDGATSCRLMRQNGGKVWVQKPDTCVSSAMPDATIATGCVDIIGSPEELAKHLVSWSAKRKSGVST
;
A
#
# COMPACT_ATOMS: atom_id res chain seq x y z
N GLU A 1 41.05 2.27 -5.86
CA GLU A 1 39.91 2.87 -6.58
C GLU A 1 38.85 1.79 -6.78
N CYS A 2 37.84 1.77 -5.92
CA CYS A 2 36.76 0.79 -5.99
C CYS A 2 35.48 1.56 -6.28
N SER A 3 34.98 1.40 -7.50
CA SER A 3 33.81 2.09 -8.04
C SER A 3 32.58 1.79 -7.20
N ALA A 4 32.10 2.78 -6.45
CA ALA A 4 30.78 2.77 -5.85
C ALA A 4 29.75 2.64 -6.97
N ARG A 5 29.19 1.44 -7.16
CA ARG A 5 27.92 1.29 -7.88
C ARG A 5 26.85 1.90 -6.97
N GLN A 6 26.60 3.20 -7.14
CA GLN A 6 25.32 3.78 -6.80
C GLN A 6 24.26 2.99 -7.57
N VAL A 7 23.61 2.06 -6.87
CA VAL A 7 22.31 1.57 -7.31
C VAL A 7 21.38 2.74 -7.06
N THR A 8 21.23 3.58 -8.09
CA THR A 8 20.15 4.55 -8.19
C THR A 8 18.87 3.75 -8.19
N LEU A 9 18.32 3.47 -7.01
CA LEU A 9 16.96 2.95 -6.87
C LEU A 9 16.06 4.07 -7.38
N ALA A 10 15.61 3.90 -8.62
CA ALA A 10 14.62 4.75 -9.22
C ALA A 10 13.42 4.81 -8.26
N THR A 11 13.24 5.97 -7.65
CA THR A 11 12.03 6.35 -6.96
C THR A 11 10.96 6.53 -8.03
N THR A 12 10.48 5.45 -8.62
CA THR A 12 9.29 5.52 -9.49
C THR A 12 8.07 5.46 -8.58
N ALA A 13 7.81 6.59 -7.95
CA ALA A 13 6.46 7.00 -7.64
C ALA A 13 5.58 6.80 -8.89
N VAL A 14 4.29 6.57 -8.67
CA VAL A 14 3.21 6.35 -9.66
C VAL A 14 3.01 7.52 -10.65
N SER A 15 3.95 8.46 -10.77
CA SER A 15 4.03 9.38 -11.89
C SER A 15 4.50 8.65 -13.15
N GLY A 16 3.55 8.17 -13.98
CA GLY A 16 3.88 7.74 -15.34
C GLY A 16 3.08 6.59 -15.95
N LEU A 17 2.10 6.00 -15.24
CA LEU A 17 1.26 4.95 -15.86
C LEU A 17 0.47 5.53 -17.05
N LYS A 18 0.63 4.91 -18.21
CA LYS A 18 -0.08 5.21 -19.45
C LYS A 18 -1.33 4.38 -19.53
N VAL A 19 -2.48 5.00 -19.30
CA VAL A 19 -3.77 4.31 -19.38
C VAL A 19 -4.38 4.50 -20.77
N GLY A 20 -4.90 3.41 -21.33
CA GLY A 20 -5.71 3.42 -22.54
C GLY A 20 -7.19 3.45 -22.18
N VAL A 21 -7.98 4.22 -22.91
CA VAL A 21 -9.44 4.30 -22.70
C VAL A 21 -10.16 3.83 -23.95
N VAL A 22 -11.14 2.94 -23.79
CA VAL A 22 -12.12 2.63 -24.83
C VAL A 22 -13.52 2.94 -24.30
N ALA A 23 -14.29 3.72 -25.04
CA ALA A 23 -15.68 3.97 -24.68
C ALA A 23 -16.56 4.18 -25.92
N GLU A 24 -17.88 4.14 -25.74
CA GLU A 24 -18.84 4.25 -26.84
C GLU A 24 -18.91 5.65 -27.46
N SER A 25 -18.73 6.70 -26.66
CA SER A 25 -18.89 8.08 -27.11
C SER A 25 -17.75 9.01 -26.67
N PRO A 26 -17.55 10.16 -27.37
CA PRO A 26 -16.60 11.19 -26.96
C PRO A 26 -16.87 11.77 -25.56
N VAL A 27 -18.14 11.76 -25.11
CA VAL A 27 -18.54 12.26 -23.79
C VAL A 27 -18.06 11.29 -22.70
N ASP A 28 -18.23 9.99 -22.91
CA ASP A 28 -17.76 8.97 -21.96
C ASP A 28 -16.23 9.02 -21.84
N ILE A 29 -15.53 9.17 -22.98
CA ILE A 29 -14.08 9.37 -23.01
C ILE A 29 -13.67 10.60 -22.19
N TYR A 30 -14.36 11.72 -22.34
CA TYR A 30 -14.07 12.93 -21.58
C TYR A 30 -14.26 12.72 -20.08
N THR A 31 -15.37 12.09 -19.67
CA THR A 31 -15.64 11.80 -18.26
C THR A 31 -14.57 10.88 -17.66
N LEU A 32 -14.23 9.79 -18.35
CA LEU A 32 -13.20 8.85 -17.89
C LEU A 32 -11.82 9.52 -17.81
N ARG A 33 -11.46 10.35 -18.80
CA ARG A 33 -10.19 11.10 -18.78
C ARG A 33 -10.07 12.02 -17.56
N ASN A 34 -11.16 12.69 -17.18
CA ASN A 34 -11.17 13.52 -15.97
C ASN A 34 -10.98 12.68 -14.71
N VAL A 35 -11.63 11.53 -14.61
CA VAL A 35 -11.45 10.63 -13.45
C VAL A 35 -10.03 10.07 -13.38
N ILE A 36 -9.45 9.69 -14.52
CA ILE A 36 -8.05 9.23 -14.61
C ILE A 36 -7.09 10.36 -14.20
N ALA A 37 -7.33 11.59 -14.65
CA ALA A 37 -6.53 12.75 -14.26
C ALA A 37 -6.66 13.07 -12.77
N ASP A 38 -7.86 12.94 -12.20
CA ASP A 38 -8.11 13.11 -10.77
C ASP A 38 -7.43 12.01 -9.92
N ALA A 39 -7.21 10.83 -10.50
CA ALA A 39 -6.38 9.77 -9.92
C ALA A 39 -4.86 10.02 -10.11
N GLY A 40 -4.47 11.14 -10.72
CA GLY A 40 -3.06 11.49 -10.95
C GLY A 40 -2.41 10.77 -12.13
N LEU A 41 -3.19 10.12 -12.99
CA LEU A 41 -2.71 9.36 -14.15
C LEU A 41 -2.95 10.11 -15.46
N THR A 42 -2.33 9.65 -16.54
CA THR A 42 -2.54 10.20 -17.90
C THR A 42 -3.15 9.16 -18.82
N ALA A 43 -4.26 9.54 -19.48
CA ALA A 43 -4.85 8.75 -20.55
C ALA A 43 -4.04 8.93 -21.86
N ALA A 44 -3.09 8.04 -22.09
CA ALA A 44 -2.15 8.10 -23.22
C ALA A 44 -2.84 7.90 -24.57
N ILE A 45 -3.90 7.10 -24.61
CA ILE A 45 -4.72 6.86 -25.79
C ILE A 45 -6.20 6.79 -25.40
N ALA A 46 -7.06 7.25 -26.30
CA ALA A 46 -8.50 7.09 -26.15
C ALA A 46 -9.11 6.70 -27.49
N ILE A 47 -9.98 5.71 -27.47
CA ILE A 47 -10.60 5.10 -28.64
C ILE A 47 -12.11 5.19 -28.47
N GLU A 48 -12.78 5.79 -29.44
CA GLU A 48 -14.22 5.72 -29.57
C GLU A 48 -14.56 4.41 -30.28
N PHE A 49 -15.22 3.48 -29.59
CA PHE A 49 -15.45 2.11 -30.08
C PHE A 49 -16.21 2.08 -31.41
N SER A 50 -17.16 3.01 -31.59
CA SER A 50 -17.90 3.16 -32.85
C SER A 50 -16.98 3.44 -34.05
N ARG A 51 -15.87 4.14 -33.84
CA ARG A 51 -14.90 4.56 -34.86
C ARG A 51 -13.67 3.67 -34.98
N TRP A 52 -13.49 2.75 -34.03
CA TRP A 52 -12.41 1.78 -34.10
C TRP A 52 -12.62 0.86 -35.31
N ASP A 53 -11.56 0.62 -36.06
CA ASP A 53 -11.57 -0.09 -37.35
C ASP A 53 -11.04 -1.53 -37.25
N GLY A 54 -10.82 -2.02 -36.02
CA GLY A 54 -10.19 -3.33 -35.78
C GLY A 54 -8.66 -3.29 -35.82
N SER A 55 -8.06 -2.10 -35.92
CA SER A 55 -6.60 -1.95 -35.83
C SER A 55 -6.07 -2.37 -34.45
N PRO A 56 -4.86 -2.94 -34.37
CA PRO A 56 -4.26 -3.32 -33.10
C PRO A 56 -4.25 -2.17 -32.10
N LEU A 57 -4.62 -2.47 -30.87
CA LEU A 57 -4.55 -1.53 -29.77
C LEU A 57 -3.09 -1.18 -29.47
N ALA A 58 -2.85 0.05 -28.97
CA ALA A 58 -1.49 0.53 -28.77
C ALA A 58 -0.72 -0.28 -27.71
N ASP A 59 0.44 -0.81 -28.08
CA ASP A 59 1.32 -1.61 -27.20
C ASP A 59 1.99 -0.82 -26.07
N ASN A 60 1.90 0.51 -26.09
CA ASN A 60 2.55 1.40 -25.11
C ASN A 60 1.58 1.87 -24.01
N VAL A 61 0.61 1.03 -23.69
CA VAL A 61 -0.38 1.23 -22.64
C VAL A 61 -0.11 0.22 -21.53
N ASP A 62 -0.16 0.70 -20.29
CA ASP A 62 0.11 -0.10 -19.11
C ASP A 62 -1.15 -0.82 -18.62
N ALA A 63 -2.32 -0.28 -18.92
CA ALA A 63 -3.63 -0.92 -18.72
C ALA A 63 -4.76 -0.21 -19.46
N TRP A 64 -5.87 -0.93 -19.66
CA TRP A 64 -7.06 -0.45 -20.33
C TRP A 64 -8.21 -0.19 -19.36
N ILE A 65 -8.91 0.92 -19.57
CA ILE A 65 -10.23 1.20 -18.97
C ILE A 65 -11.25 1.17 -20.11
N VAL A 66 -12.17 0.21 -20.04
CA VAL A 66 -13.17 -0.02 -21.08
C VAL A 66 -14.55 0.21 -20.50
N ASN A 67 -15.27 1.16 -21.07
CA ASN A 67 -16.66 1.47 -20.73
C ASN A 67 -17.55 1.25 -21.95
N LEU A 68 -18.03 0.02 -22.07
CA LEU A 68 -18.90 -0.44 -23.15
C LEU A 68 -20.10 -1.14 -22.53
N ASP A 69 -21.28 -0.93 -23.11
CA ASP A 69 -22.46 -1.75 -22.91
C ASP A 69 -22.27 -3.08 -23.66
N VAL A 70 -21.53 -3.99 -23.03
CA VAL A 70 -21.13 -5.27 -23.65
C VAL A 70 -22.36 -6.10 -24.02
N GLU A 71 -23.40 -6.13 -23.19
CA GLU A 71 -24.62 -6.90 -23.48
C GLU A 71 -25.32 -6.41 -24.76
N LYS A 72 -25.44 -5.08 -24.91
CA LYS A 72 -26.02 -4.48 -26.11
C LYS A 72 -25.14 -4.73 -27.33
N LEU A 73 -23.84 -4.48 -27.20
CA LEU A 73 -22.91 -4.57 -28.32
C LEU A 73 -22.67 -6.02 -28.76
N GLU A 74 -22.74 -7.02 -27.86
CA GLU A 74 -22.69 -8.45 -28.21
C GLU A 74 -23.85 -8.83 -29.14
N THR A 75 -24.98 -8.14 -29.01
CA THR A 75 -26.13 -8.32 -29.89
C THR A 75 -25.98 -7.56 -31.21
N GLU A 76 -25.42 -6.36 -31.19
CA GLU A 76 -25.33 -5.47 -32.36
C GLU A 76 -24.11 -5.75 -33.26
N CYS A 77 -22.95 -6.05 -32.65
CA CYS A 77 -21.67 -6.25 -33.33
C CYS A 77 -20.72 -7.19 -32.55
N PRO A 78 -21.05 -8.49 -32.41
CA PRO A 78 -20.27 -9.44 -31.60
C PRO A 78 -18.82 -9.58 -32.06
N GLU A 79 -18.58 -9.73 -33.37
CA GLU A 79 -17.22 -9.89 -33.93
C GLU A 79 -16.29 -8.74 -33.54
N LYS A 80 -16.81 -7.51 -33.46
CA LYS A 80 -16.02 -6.32 -33.11
C LYS A 80 -15.65 -6.27 -31.63
N ILE A 81 -16.46 -6.84 -30.74
CA ILE A 81 -16.10 -6.95 -29.32
C ILE A 81 -15.07 -8.03 -29.12
N ASP A 82 -15.28 -9.19 -29.74
CA ASP A 82 -14.33 -10.31 -29.65
C ASP A 82 -12.95 -9.85 -30.15
N ASP A 83 -12.91 -9.18 -31.30
CA ASP A 83 -11.69 -8.57 -31.81
C ASP A 83 -11.07 -7.59 -30.80
N LEU A 84 -11.86 -6.72 -30.16
CA LEU A 84 -11.33 -5.77 -29.18
C LEU A 84 -10.67 -6.49 -28.01
N LEU A 85 -11.36 -7.48 -27.44
CA LEU A 85 -10.89 -8.23 -26.27
C LEU A 85 -9.63 -9.04 -26.61
N ASP A 86 -9.57 -9.64 -27.80
CA ASP A 86 -8.39 -10.37 -28.28
C ASP A 86 -7.15 -9.49 -28.45
N HIS A 87 -7.34 -8.19 -28.74
CA HIS A 87 -6.24 -7.22 -28.84
C HIS A 87 -5.82 -6.61 -27.49
N ILE A 88 -6.58 -6.82 -26.40
CA ILE A 88 -6.21 -6.32 -25.06
C ILE A 88 -5.26 -7.32 -24.41
N THR A 89 -3.97 -6.98 -24.42
CA THR A 89 -2.89 -7.79 -23.82
C THR A 89 -2.44 -7.28 -22.45
N ALA A 90 -2.89 -6.10 -22.04
CA ALA A 90 -2.59 -5.48 -20.75
C ALA A 90 -3.79 -5.62 -19.78
N PRO A 91 -3.58 -5.47 -18.46
CA PRO A 91 -4.66 -5.50 -17.47
C PRO A 91 -5.83 -4.58 -17.81
N LEU A 92 -7.05 -5.04 -17.55
CA LEU A 92 -8.29 -4.41 -17.99
C LEU A 92 -9.23 -4.10 -16.81
N ILE A 93 -9.71 -2.86 -16.73
CA ILE A 93 -10.89 -2.48 -15.95
C ILE A 93 -12.10 -2.39 -16.88
N LEU A 94 -13.10 -3.22 -16.60
CA LEU A 94 -14.45 -3.08 -17.18
C LEU A 94 -15.32 -2.20 -16.26
N CYS A 95 -15.88 -1.14 -16.83
CA CYS A 95 -16.87 -0.30 -16.18
C CYS A 95 -18.28 -0.94 -16.22
N GLU A 96 -19.22 -0.43 -15.41
CA GLU A 96 -20.55 -1.02 -15.18
C GLU A 96 -21.51 -0.99 -16.41
N GLY A 97 -21.03 -0.66 -17.61
CA GLY A 97 -21.83 -0.49 -18.82
C GLY A 97 -22.63 0.82 -18.85
N GLY A 98 -23.02 1.27 -20.06
CA GLY A 98 -23.76 2.53 -20.27
C GLY A 98 -22.92 3.81 -20.13
N SER A 99 -23.55 4.98 -20.32
CA SER A 99 -22.86 6.27 -20.19
C SER A 99 -22.50 6.57 -18.72
N PRO A 100 -21.24 6.93 -18.42
CA PRO A 100 -20.84 7.35 -17.09
C PRO A 100 -21.70 8.51 -16.57
N PRO A 101 -22.02 8.55 -15.26
CA PRO A 101 -22.69 9.70 -14.69
C PRO A 101 -21.83 10.96 -14.86
N THR A 102 -22.50 12.09 -15.01
CA THR A 102 -21.88 13.42 -15.10
C THR A 102 -21.75 14.03 -13.71
N PRO A 103 -20.89 15.05 -13.50
CA PRO A 103 -20.77 15.74 -12.20
C PRO A 103 -22.07 16.32 -11.63
N ALA A 104 -23.10 16.50 -12.46
CA ALA A 104 -24.41 16.96 -12.03
C ALA A 104 -25.27 15.84 -11.41
N ASP A 105 -24.93 14.58 -11.63
CA ASP A 105 -25.71 13.42 -11.18
C ASP A 105 -25.43 13.06 -9.72
N VAL A 106 -26.49 12.74 -8.98
CA VAL A 106 -26.43 12.40 -7.55
C VAL A 106 -25.51 11.19 -7.27
N GLY A 107 -25.35 10.29 -8.24
CA GLY A 107 -24.49 9.10 -8.15
C GLY A 107 -23.02 9.31 -8.53
N TYR A 108 -22.66 10.48 -9.08
CA TYR A 108 -21.35 10.72 -9.68
C TYR A 108 -20.19 10.47 -8.73
N ASN A 109 -20.23 11.05 -7.53
CA ASN A 109 -19.15 10.92 -6.56
C ASN A 109 -18.95 9.48 -6.09
N GLY A 110 -20.05 8.72 -5.97
CA GLY A 110 -19.99 7.30 -5.60
C GLY A 110 -19.38 6.45 -6.71
N TRP A 111 -19.80 6.67 -7.96
CA TRP A 111 -19.26 6.00 -9.14
C TRP A 111 -17.79 6.34 -9.37
N LYS A 112 -17.44 7.64 -9.33
CA LYS A 112 -16.07 8.15 -9.48
C LYS A 112 -15.15 7.51 -8.47
N ARG A 113 -15.56 7.45 -7.19
CA ARG A 113 -14.77 6.81 -6.13
C ARG A 113 -14.52 5.33 -6.41
N ARG A 114 -15.55 4.56 -6.81
CA ARG A 114 -15.37 3.14 -7.19
C ARG A 114 -14.40 2.97 -8.36
N LEU A 115 -14.45 3.85 -9.36
CA LEU A 115 -13.53 3.78 -10.49
C LEU A 115 -12.10 4.15 -10.08
N ILE A 116 -11.93 5.19 -9.26
CA ILE A 116 -10.62 5.54 -8.68
C ILE A 116 -10.08 4.36 -7.87
N ASP A 117 -10.89 3.77 -6.98
CA ASP A 117 -10.48 2.58 -6.22
C ASP A 117 -10.05 1.45 -7.16
N LYS A 118 -10.77 1.19 -8.27
CA LYS A 118 -10.35 0.19 -9.27
C LYS A 118 -9.03 0.56 -9.97
N ILE A 119 -8.82 1.82 -10.33
CA ILE A 119 -7.59 2.33 -10.95
C ILE A 119 -6.41 2.18 -9.99
N ASP A 120 -6.64 2.48 -8.72
CA ASP A 120 -5.72 2.37 -7.61
C ASP A 120 -5.31 0.91 -7.36
N ASP A 121 -6.27 -0.01 -7.40
CA ASP A 121 -6.06 -1.47 -7.42
C ASP A 121 -5.23 -1.93 -8.63
N LEU A 122 -5.51 -1.37 -9.80
CA LEU A 122 -4.85 -1.70 -11.04
C LEU A 122 -3.39 -1.21 -11.05
N ALA A 123 -3.10 -0.02 -10.54
CA ALA A 123 -1.74 0.52 -10.45
C ALA A 123 -0.83 -0.41 -9.63
N GLY A 124 -1.33 -0.93 -8.49
CA GLY A 124 -0.62 -1.94 -7.70
C GLY A 124 -0.40 -3.25 -8.46
N SER A 125 -1.41 -3.70 -9.21
CA SER A 125 -1.36 -4.94 -10.00
C SER A 125 -0.38 -4.83 -11.19
N ILE A 126 -0.41 -3.71 -11.91
CA ILE A 126 0.54 -3.40 -12.99
C ILE A 126 1.96 -3.29 -12.44
N ASN A 127 2.16 -2.64 -11.29
CA ASN A 127 3.47 -2.57 -10.66
C ASN A 127 4.00 -3.98 -10.38
N LEU A 128 3.17 -4.85 -9.81
CA LEU A 128 3.52 -6.27 -9.56
C LEU A 128 3.83 -7.06 -10.84
N GLU A 129 3.18 -6.75 -11.97
CA GLU A 129 3.45 -7.44 -13.25
C GLU A 129 4.65 -6.85 -14.02
N LYS A 130 4.89 -5.54 -13.92
CA LYS A 130 5.96 -4.84 -14.66
C LYS A 130 7.31 -4.86 -13.97
N GLY A 131 7.35 -5.04 -12.64
CA GLY A 131 8.59 -5.23 -11.91
C GLY A 131 8.78 -6.69 -11.51
N GLU A 132 10.04 -7.11 -11.34
CA GLU A 132 10.38 -8.35 -10.63
C GLU A 132 10.13 -8.18 -9.11
N TYR A 133 8.96 -7.70 -8.70
CA TYR A 133 8.63 -7.51 -7.30
C TYR A 133 8.13 -8.83 -6.72
N ARG A 134 8.88 -9.36 -5.75
CA ARG A 134 8.40 -10.49 -4.95
C ARG A 134 7.58 -9.94 -3.79
N LEU A 135 6.37 -10.45 -3.64
CA LEU A 135 5.53 -10.15 -2.47
C LEU A 135 6.33 -10.31 -1.17
N PRO A 136 6.10 -9.43 -0.19
CA PRO A 136 6.85 -9.48 1.04
C PRO A 136 6.55 -10.80 1.74
N GLN A 137 7.62 -11.45 2.19
CA GLN A 137 7.55 -12.75 2.83
C GLN A 137 6.92 -12.67 4.23
N SER A 138 6.97 -11.47 4.82
CA SER A 138 6.25 -11.07 6.03
C SER A 138 6.21 -9.55 6.12
N VAL A 139 5.18 -9.01 6.78
CA VAL A 139 5.00 -7.57 6.95
C VAL A 139 4.89 -7.23 8.42
N TRP A 140 5.72 -6.29 8.88
CA TRP A 140 5.77 -5.87 10.27
C TRP A 140 5.45 -4.38 10.43
N VAL A 141 4.43 -4.08 11.24
CA VAL A 141 4.10 -2.71 11.62
C VAL A 141 5.00 -2.28 12.78
N LEU A 142 5.69 -1.16 12.61
CA LEU A 142 6.39 -0.45 13.66
C LEU A 142 5.51 0.73 14.06
N ALA A 143 4.97 0.71 15.27
CA ALA A 143 3.99 1.69 15.74
C ALA A 143 4.53 2.46 16.95
N GLY A 144 4.43 3.79 16.96
CA GLY A 144 4.94 4.62 18.05
C GLY A 144 4.35 6.03 18.12
N SER A 145 4.72 6.78 19.17
CA SER A 145 4.35 8.19 19.33
C SER A 145 5.51 8.93 20.00
N ILE A 146 5.32 9.55 21.17
CA ILE A 146 6.38 10.22 21.95
C ILE A 146 7.45 9.21 22.35
N GLY A 147 8.70 9.45 21.92
CA GLY A 147 9.83 8.52 22.11
C GLY A 147 9.92 7.40 21.07
N GLY A 148 8.85 7.18 20.29
CA GLY A 148 8.78 6.19 19.21
C GLY A 148 9.92 6.30 18.20
N PRO A 149 10.20 7.48 17.61
CA PRO A 149 11.28 7.63 16.62
C PRO A 149 12.66 7.21 17.13
N GLN A 150 12.98 7.51 18.39
CA GLN A 150 14.25 7.11 19.00
C GLN A 150 14.32 5.59 19.19
N ALA A 151 13.24 4.99 19.72
CA ALA A 151 13.17 3.55 19.95
C ALA A 151 13.22 2.76 18.64
N ILE A 152 12.49 3.21 17.61
CA ILE A 152 12.46 2.56 16.29
C ILE A 152 13.80 2.70 15.59
N ARG A 153 14.49 3.84 15.69
CA ARG A 153 15.85 3.98 15.16
C ARG A 153 16.83 3.01 15.84
N ALA A 154 16.74 2.84 17.16
CA ALA A 154 17.57 1.87 17.89
C ALA A 154 17.26 0.42 17.47
N PHE A 155 15.99 0.07 17.34
CA PHE A 155 15.54 -1.23 16.83
C PHE A 155 16.09 -1.48 15.41
N MET A 156 15.86 -0.55 14.48
CA MET A 156 16.27 -0.70 13.08
C MET A 156 17.79 -0.75 12.91
N GLY A 157 18.54 0.00 13.71
CA GLY A 157 20.00 -0.04 13.69
C GLY A 157 20.62 -1.31 14.30
N ALA A 158 19.83 -2.08 15.07
CA ALA A 158 20.25 -3.38 15.60
C ALA A 158 19.91 -4.55 14.65
N LEU A 159 19.16 -4.33 13.57
CA LEU A 159 18.83 -5.36 12.59
C LEU A 159 19.99 -5.57 11.60
N PRO A 160 20.32 -6.83 11.23
CA PRO A 160 21.20 -7.10 10.12
C PRO A 160 20.52 -6.75 8.79
N ALA A 161 21.29 -6.69 7.70
CA ALA A 161 20.75 -6.59 6.36
C ALA A 161 19.93 -7.84 5.96
N GLU A 162 19.01 -7.67 5.01
CA GLU A 162 18.36 -8.77 4.26
C GLU A 162 17.54 -9.78 5.10
N LEU A 163 16.70 -9.29 6.02
CA LEU A 163 15.79 -10.15 6.78
C LEU A 163 14.63 -10.74 5.98
N ASP A 164 14.40 -10.27 4.75
CA ASP A 164 13.22 -10.57 3.91
C ASP A 164 11.91 -10.22 4.63
N ILE A 165 11.88 -9.02 5.20
CA ILE A 165 10.72 -8.45 5.90
C ILE A 165 10.46 -7.06 5.33
N ALA A 166 9.20 -6.77 4.99
CA ALA A 166 8.78 -5.40 4.72
C ALA A 166 8.29 -4.75 6.02
N PHE A 167 8.70 -3.49 6.25
CA PHE A 167 8.28 -2.73 7.42
C PHE A 167 7.30 -1.64 7.03
N VAL A 168 6.28 -1.48 7.86
CA VAL A 168 5.32 -0.37 7.78
C VAL A 168 5.51 0.47 9.03
N TYR A 169 5.99 1.70 8.88
CA TYR A 169 6.22 2.59 9.99
C TYR A 169 5.09 3.62 10.10
N ALA A 170 4.31 3.55 11.18
CA ALA A 170 3.32 4.56 11.53
C ALA A 170 3.66 5.19 12.89
N ASN A 171 3.74 6.52 12.94
CA ASN A 171 4.03 7.26 14.18
C ASN A 171 3.11 8.48 14.29
N HIS A 172 2.61 8.79 15.48
CA HIS A 172 1.91 10.07 15.72
C HIS A 172 2.91 11.23 15.66
N LEU A 173 3.03 11.85 14.48
CA LEU A 173 3.86 13.02 14.19
C LEU A 173 3.13 13.89 13.16
N GLU A 174 3.44 15.18 13.16
CA GLU A 174 2.94 16.11 12.13
C GLU A 174 3.55 15.79 10.76
N SER A 175 2.83 16.11 9.69
CA SER A 175 3.20 15.72 8.33
C SER A 175 4.53 16.27 7.84
N ASP A 176 4.89 17.48 8.26
CA ASP A 176 6.18 18.12 7.95
C ASP A 176 7.40 17.28 8.37
N PHE A 177 7.23 16.36 9.33
CA PHE A 177 8.31 15.53 9.85
C PHE A 177 8.46 14.17 9.15
N GLN A 178 7.54 13.75 8.27
CA GLN A 178 7.57 12.40 7.68
C GLN A 178 8.84 12.11 6.89
N SER A 179 9.28 13.06 6.05
CA SER A 179 10.50 12.93 5.25
C SER A 179 11.75 12.88 6.12
N THR A 180 11.77 13.67 7.19
CA THR A 180 12.83 13.67 8.21
C THR A 180 12.86 12.35 8.96
N LEU A 181 11.69 11.80 9.27
CA LEU A 181 11.54 10.52 9.95
C LEU A 181 12.05 9.36 9.11
N ALA A 182 11.65 9.30 7.83
CA ALA A 182 12.16 8.31 6.87
C ALA A 182 13.69 8.37 6.80
N ARG A 183 14.26 9.56 6.64
CA ARG A 183 15.72 9.74 6.62
C ARG A 183 16.39 9.31 7.92
N ALA A 184 15.78 9.62 9.06
CA ALA A 184 16.34 9.28 10.37
C ALA A 184 16.39 7.76 10.61
N VAL A 185 15.36 7.03 10.20
CA VAL A 185 15.32 5.57 10.31
C VAL A 185 16.26 4.91 9.30
N ALA A 186 16.36 5.43 8.09
CA ALA A 186 17.27 4.89 7.07
C ALA A 186 18.75 5.13 7.40
N LYS A 187 19.09 6.25 8.04
CA LYS A 187 20.50 6.69 8.23
C LYS A 187 21.38 5.66 8.93
N ASP A 188 20.85 4.97 9.94
CA ASP A 188 21.62 4.02 10.75
C ASP A 188 21.10 2.59 10.61
N SER A 189 20.34 2.29 9.55
CA SER A 189 19.84 0.95 9.28
C SER A 189 20.21 0.48 7.87
N HIS A 190 20.14 -0.83 7.65
CA HIS A 190 20.30 -1.42 6.33
C HIS A 190 19.04 -1.31 5.45
N TYR A 191 17.99 -0.65 5.95
CA TYR A 191 16.65 -0.65 5.38
C TYR A 191 16.33 0.75 4.86
N PRO A 192 16.33 0.96 3.52
CA PRO A 192 15.88 2.23 2.97
C PRO A 192 14.43 2.49 3.38
N ALA A 193 14.16 3.74 3.71
CA ALA A 193 12.83 4.20 4.12
C ALA A 193 12.31 5.25 3.14
N TYR A 194 11.02 5.18 2.84
CA TYR A 194 10.32 6.11 1.97
C TYR A 194 8.97 6.49 2.56
N VAL A 195 8.43 7.64 2.17
CA VAL A 195 7.05 8.02 2.49
C VAL A 195 6.13 7.29 1.52
N ALA A 196 5.19 6.52 2.05
CA ALA A 196 4.29 5.70 1.27
C ALA A 196 3.34 6.54 0.43
N ASN A 197 3.25 6.24 -0.85
CA ASN A 197 2.34 6.86 -1.80
C ASN A 197 1.29 5.88 -2.29
N HIS A 198 0.25 6.43 -2.90
CA HIS A 198 -0.74 5.66 -3.61
C HIS A 198 -0.09 4.76 -4.67
N GLY A 199 -0.39 3.46 -4.66
CA GLY A 199 0.06 2.47 -5.65
C GLY A 199 1.45 1.90 -5.41
N ASP A 200 2.16 2.36 -4.37
CA ASP A 200 3.42 1.75 -3.94
C ASP A 200 3.19 0.28 -3.53
N VAL A 201 4.19 -0.57 -3.73
CA VAL A 201 4.16 -1.98 -3.30
C VAL A 201 5.13 -2.15 -2.14
N LEU A 202 4.69 -2.81 -1.07
CA LEU A 202 5.56 -3.19 0.04
C LEU A 202 6.62 -4.17 -0.43
N LEU A 203 7.89 -3.80 -0.26
CA LEU A 203 9.03 -4.61 -0.63
C LEU A 203 9.81 -5.09 0.59
N ASN A 204 10.33 -6.31 0.49
CA ASN A 204 11.25 -6.84 1.48
C ASN A 204 12.43 -5.89 1.67
N ASN A 205 12.88 -5.79 2.91
CA ASN A 205 14.03 -5.02 3.33
C ASN A 205 13.87 -3.50 3.12
N GLN A 206 12.63 -3.00 3.16
CA GLN A 206 12.33 -1.57 3.09
C GLN A 206 11.36 -1.14 4.20
N VAL A 207 11.31 0.16 4.46
CA VAL A 207 10.39 0.78 5.42
C VAL A 207 9.46 1.77 4.71
N ALA A 208 8.17 1.46 4.65
CA ALA A 208 7.13 2.36 4.18
C ALA A 208 6.61 3.20 5.34
N VAL A 209 6.85 4.52 5.30
CA VAL A 209 6.40 5.47 6.33
C VAL A 209 4.99 5.96 5.99
N ILE A 210 4.05 5.76 6.90
CA ILE A 210 2.64 6.11 6.72
C ILE A 210 2.40 7.58 7.05
N SER A 211 1.70 8.27 6.16
CA SER A 211 1.37 9.69 6.31
C SER A 211 0.21 9.90 7.33
N PRO A 212 0.34 10.83 8.30
CA PRO A 212 -0.78 11.40 9.06
C PRO A 212 -1.83 12.15 8.24
N ASP A 213 -1.59 12.54 6.98
CA ASP A 213 -2.54 13.40 6.26
C ASP A 213 -3.73 12.62 5.68
N TYR A 214 -3.47 11.37 5.28
CA TYR A 214 -4.36 10.59 4.43
C TYR A 214 -4.49 9.14 4.90
N VAL A 215 -5.73 8.62 4.92
CA VAL A 215 -6.00 7.23 5.27
C VAL A 215 -5.28 6.32 4.29
N THR A 216 -4.48 5.42 4.84
CA THR A 216 -3.68 4.45 4.09
C THR A 216 -4.14 3.02 4.38
N ASN A 217 -4.34 2.23 3.32
CA ASN A 217 -4.66 0.81 3.39
C ASN A 217 -3.55 -0.04 2.78
N ILE A 218 -3.42 -1.27 3.25
CA ILE A 218 -2.46 -2.25 2.75
C ILE A 218 -3.23 -3.49 2.33
N LYS A 219 -3.08 -3.87 1.07
CA LYS A 219 -3.79 -5.00 0.47
C LYS A 219 -3.03 -6.33 0.64
N PRO A 220 -3.70 -7.48 0.45
CA PRO A 220 -3.05 -8.79 0.50
C PRO A 220 -1.89 -8.97 -0.49
N ASN A 221 -1.93 -8.28 -1.63
CA ASN A 221 -0.86 -8.26 -2.62
C ASN A 221 0.26 -7.25 -2.29
N GLY A 222 0.30 -6.71 -1.06
CA GLY A 222 1.31 -5.73 -0.64
C GLY A 222 1.13 -4.32 -1.22
N THR A 223 0.13 -4.07 -2.05
CA THR A 223 -0.16 -2.73 -2.57
C THR A 223 -0.62 -1.82 -1.45
N ILE A 224 -0.07 -0.61 -1.43
CA ILE A 224 -0.48 0.49 -0.56
C ILE A 224 -1.49 1.35 -1.34
N THR A 225 -2.67 1.57 -0.77
CA THR A 225 -3.60 2.57 -1.28
C THR A 225 -3.74 3.71 -0.31
N VAL A 226 -3.48 4.92 -0.80
CA VAL A 226 -3.66 6.16 -0.05
C VAL A 226 -4.91 6.84 -0.58
N SER A 227 -5.90 7.06 0.28
CA SER A 227 -7.14 7.75 -0.09
C SER A 227 -6.98 9.27 0.01
N GLN A 228 -7.86 10.03 -0.63
CA GLN A 228 -7.93 11.49 -0.45
C GLN A 228 -8.62 11.91 0.87
N ALA A 229 -9.06 10.95 1.69
CA ALA A 229 -9.72 11.23 2.96
C ALA A 229 -8.70 11.32 4.10
N SER A 230 -8.87 12.32 4.97
CA SER A 230 -8.13 12.39 6.23
C SER A 230 -8.59 11.32 7.21
N TRP A 231 -7.70 10.98 8.15
CA TRP A 231 -8.00 10.00 9.19
C TRP A 231 -9.18 10.43 10.06
N THR A 232 -10.07 9.48 10.32
CA THR A 232 -11.18 9.67 11.26
C THR A 232 -10.75 9.28 12.68
N GLY A 233 -11.21 10.03 13.69
CA GLY A 233 -10.95 9.73 15.09
C GLY A 233 -9.92 10.67 15.73
N GLN A 234 -9.38 10.25 16.87
CA GLN A 234 -8.51 11.09 17.70
C GLN A 234 -7.04 11.09 17.26
N TYR A 235 -6.63 10.10 16.47
CA TYR A 235 -5.23 9.84 16.14
C TYR A 235 -5.01 9.82 14.63
N GLN A 236 -3.91 10.47 14.20
CA GLN A 236 -3.50 10.57 12.81
C GLN A 236 -1.97 10.37 12.73
N PRO A 237 -1.46 9.35 12.01
CA PRO A 237 -2.23 8.25 11.42
C PRO A 237 -2.89 7.39 12.52
N ASN A 238 -3.98 6.70 12.19
CA ASN A 238 -4.64 5.77 13.12
C ASN A 238 -3.90 4.42 13.13
N LEU A 239 -3.21 4.10 14.21
CA LEU A 239 -2.39 2.88 14.32
C LEU A 239 -3.25 1.63 14.36
N ASN A 240 -4.41 1.67 15.03
CA ASN A 240 -5.36 0.55 15.02
C ASN A 240 -5.78 0.17 13.58
N HIS A 241 -6.03 1.15 12.72
CA HIS A 241 -6.38 0.94 11.31
C HIS A 241 -5.24 0.28 10.53
N VAL A 242 -4.01 0.79 10.66
CA VAL A 242 -2.83 0.24 9.97
C VAL A 242 -2.56 -1.19 10.42
N ILE A 243 -2.61 -1.46 11.73
CA ILE A 243 -2.41 -2.82 12.29
C ILE A 243 -3.51 -3.78 11.82
N ALA A 244 -4.76 -3.34 11.77
CA ALA A 244 -5.87 -4.16 11.31
C ALA A 244 -5.75 -4.55 9.83
N ASN A 245 -5.29 -3.63 8.98
CA ASN A 245 -5.01 -3.91 7.57
C ASN A 245 -3.95 -5.00 7.41
N VAL A 246 -2.80 -4.86 8.10
CA VAL A 246 -1.72 -5.85 8.02
C VAL A 246 -2.16 -7.20 8.62
N ALA A 247 -2.88 -7.20 9.74
CA ALA A 247 -3.40 -8.41 10.35
C ALA A 247 -4.33 -9.19 9.39
N SER A 248 -5.22 -8.49 8.71
CA SER A 248 -6.19 -9.10 7.78
C SER A 248 -5.53 -9.54 6.46
N ALA A 249 -4.57 -8.76 5.96
CA ALA A 249 -3.90 -9.02 4.69
C ALA A 249 -2.83 -10.13 4.77
N PHE A 250 -2.10 -10.23 5.88
CA PHE A 250 -0.93 -11.13 6.00
C PHE A 250 -1.09 -12.23 7.07
N GLY A 251 -2.09 -12.12 7.95
CA GLY A 251 -2.37 -13.14 8.98
C GLY A 251 -1.13 -13.54 9.78
N HIS A 252 -0.79 -14.83 9.76
CA HIS A 252 0.39 -15.38 10.44
C HIS A 252 1.75 -14.88 9.92
N LEU A 253 1.77 -14.26 8.73
CA LEU A 253 2.95 -13.56 8.17
C LEU A 253 2.98 -12.08 8.57
N GLY A 254 1.98 -11.61 9.30
CA GLY A 254 1.89 -10.27 9.87
C GLY A 254 2.47 -10.19 11.28
N GLY A 255 3.06 -9.04 11.60
CA GLY A 255 3.48 -8.72 12.96
C GLY A 255 3.31 -7.23 13.26
N VAL A 256 3.27 -6.90 14.55
CA VAL A 256 3.33 -5.53 15.05
C VAL A 256 4.30 -5.44 16.22
N ILE A 257 5.06 -4.36 16.26
CA ILE A 257 5.83 -3.94 17.42
C ILE A 257 5.33 -2.57 17.87
N ILE A 258 4.80 -2.50 19.09
CA ILE A 258 4.38 -1.25 19.73
C ILE A 258 5.55 -0.67 20.52
N PHE A 259 6.00 0.52 20.13
CA PHE A 259 7.05 1.27 20.78
C PHE A 259 6.48 2.38 21.68
N SER A 260 7.39 3.11 22.33
CA SER A 260 7.07 4.20 23.24
C SER A 260 6.06 5.20 22.67
N GLY A 261 5.13 5.63 23.53
CA GLY A 261 4.18 6.68 23.23
C GLY A 261 3.13 6.90 24.31
N MET A 262 2.44 8.04 24.21
CA MET A 262 1.52 8.57 25.22
C MET A 262 0.05 8.47 24.77
N CYS A 263 -0.41 7.27 24.43
CA CYS A 263 -1.80 7.00 24.03
C CYS A 263 -2.09 5.50 24.13
N ASP A 264 -3.31 5.08 23.78
CA ASP A 264 -3.73 3.68 23.70
C ASP A 264 -3.91 3.17 22.25
N ASP A 265 -3.62 4.02 21.26
CA ASP A 265 -3.78 3.65 19.85
C ASP A 265 -2.92 2.43 19.49
N GLY A 266 -3.50 1.55 18.67
CA GLY A 266 -2.93 0.26 18.27
C GLY A 266 -3.21 -0.91 19.23
N ALA A 267 -3.52 -0.67 20.51
CA ALA A 267 -3.72 -1.74 21.49
C ALA A 267 -4.89 -2.68 21.10
N THR A 268 -6.03 -2.11 20.67
CA THR A 268 -7.21 -2.90 20.30
C THR A 268 -6.93 -3.82 19.11
N SER A 269 -6.29 -3.30 18.05
CA SER A 269 -5.98 -4.08 16.85
C SER A 269 -4.86 -5.11 17.07
N CYS A 270 -4.07 -5.01 18.13
CA CYS A 270 -3.15 -6.09 18.52
C CYS A 270 -3.90 -7.41 18.82
N ARG A 271 -5.11 -7.34 19.41
CA ARG A 271 -5.94 -8.54 19.60
C ARG A 271 -6.30 -9.18 18.26
N LEU A 272 -6.66 -8.36 17.26
CA LEU A 272 -6.96 -8.82 15.91
C LEU A 272 -5.73 -9.43 15.23
N MET A 273 -4.55 -8.81 15.39
CA MET A 273 -3.28 -9.37 14.90
C MET A 273 -3.06 -10.79 15.43
N ARG A 274 -3.25 -10.99 16.75
CA ARG A 274 -3.11 -12.32 17.37
C ARG A 274 -4.17 -13.30 16.92
N GLN A 275 -5.42 -12.88 16.79
CA GLN A 275 -6.51 -13.73 16.30
C GLN A 275 -6.26 -14.25 14.88
N ASN A 276 -5.60 -13.46 14.03
CA ASN A 276 -5.20 -13.88 12.69
C ASN A 276 -3.88 -14.68 12.64
N GLY A 277 -3.33 -15.05 13.80
CA GLY A 277 -2.10 -15.84 13.92
C GLY A 277 -0.80 -15.03 13.83
N GLY A 278 -0.89 -13.70 13.67
CA GLY A 278 0.25 -12.80 13.64
C GLY A 278 0.91 -12.63 15.01
N LYS A 279 2.03 -11.89 15.04
CA LYS A 279 2.81 -11.65 16.26
C LYS A 279 2.59 -10.24 16.81
N VAL A 280 2.54 -10.11 18.13
CA VAL A 280 2.42 -8.81 18.82
C VAL A 280 3.55 -8.67 19.82
N TRP A 281 4.47 -7.75 19.56
CA TRP A 281 5.56 -7.44 20.48
C TRP A 281 5.45 -6.01 20.97
N VAL A 282 6.06 -5.73 22.12
CA VAL A 282 6.02 -4.40 22.72
C VAL A 282 7.38 -4.03 23.29
N GLN A 283 7.70 -2.75 23.19
CA GLN A 283 8.84 -2.18 23.89
C GLN A 283 8.63 -2.31 25.40
N LYS A 284 9.70 -2.71 26.10
CA LYS A 284 9.69 -2.85 27.55
C LYS A 284 9.40 -1.48 28.22
N PRO A 285 8.41 -1.36 29.12
CA PRO A 285 7.97 -0.09 29.69
C PRO A 285 9.08 0.76 30.33
N ASP A 286 10.05 0.13 31.00
CA ASP A 286 11.18 0.80 31.65
C ASP A 286 12.21 1.40 30.67
N THR A 287 12.16 1.02 29.39
CA THR A 287 12.98 1.59 28.31
C THR A 287 12.27 2.70 27.54
N CYS A 288 10.99 2.97 27.86
CA CYS A 288 10.16 3.92 27.13
C CYS A 288 10.35 5.35 27.65
N VAL A 289 10.25 6.33 26.77
CA VAL A 289 10.09 7.75 27.16
C VAL A 289 8.70 7.95 27.75
N SER A 290 7.69 7.36 27.11
CA SER A 290 6.33 7.21 27.60
C SER A 290 5.87 5.78 27.40
N SER A 291 5.48 5.11 28.48
CA SER A 291 5.09 3.70 28.47
C SER A 291 3.60 3.47 28.25
N ALA A 292 2.77 4.52 28.16
CA ALA A 292 1.32 4.37 28.14
C ALA A 292 0.83 3.46 26.99
N MET A 293 1.40 3.57 25.79
CA MET A 293 1.03 2.75 24.65
C MET A 293 1.48 1.28 24.77
N PRO A 294 2.74 0.98 25.14
CA PRO A 294 3.13 -0.36 25.55
C PRO A 294 2.28 -0.95 26.68
N ASP A 295 2.02 -0.19 27.76
CA ASP A 295 1.24 -0.64 28.92
C ASP A 295 -0.20 -0.99 28.52
N ALA A 296 -0.85 -0.14 27.73
CA ALA A 296 -2.18 -0.41 27.18
C ALA A 296 -2.21 -1.69 26.33
N THR A 297 -1.16 -1.92 25.52
CA THR A 297 -1.04 -3.13 24.71
C THR A 297 -0.80 -4.36 25.57
N ILE A 298 0.06 -4.31 26.59
CA ILE A 298 0.29 -5.40 27.55
C ILE A 298 -1.00 -5.78 28.27
N ALA A 299 -1.79 -4.78 28.69
CA ALA A 299 -3.07 -5.00 29.37
C ALA A 299 -4.09 -5.76 28.52
N THR A 300 -3.90 -5.85 27.20
CA THR A 300 -4.77 -6.68 26.35
C THR A 300 -4.59 -8.18 26.56
N GLY A 301 -3.46 -8.61 27.14
CA GLY A 301 -3.12 -10.01 27.34
C GLY A 301 -2.73 -10.75 26.06
N CYS A 302 -2.47 -10.03 24.95
CA CYS A 302 -2.20 -10.63 23.64
C CYS A 302 -0.73 -10.53 23.19
N VAL A 303 0.14 -9.94 24.02
CA VAL A 303 1.57 -9.73 23.73
C VAL A 303 2.36 -11.05 23.80
N ASP A 304 3.18 -11.33 22.78
CA ASP A 304 4.07 -12.49 22.73
C ASP A 304 5.45 -12.19 23.35
N ILE A 305 6.00 -10.99 23.11
CA ILE A 305 7.36 -10.60 23.53
C ILE A 305 7.36 -9.18 24.07
N ILE A 306 8.05 -8.98 25.19
CA ILE A 306 8.35 -7.69 25.80
C ILE A 306 9.88 -7.56 25.87
N GLY A 307 10.46 -6.52 25.29
CA GLY A 307 11.91 -6.33 25.29
C GLY A 307 12.35 -4.90 24.96
N SER A 308 13.62 -4.57 25.21
CA SER A 308 14.21 -3.34 24.69
C SER A 308 14.19 -3.33 23.15
N PRO A 309 14.33 -2.16 22.49
CA PRO A 309 14.44 -2.11 21.04
C PRO A 309 15.48 -3.10 20.46
N GLU A 310 16.63 -3.24 21.08
CA GLU A 310 17.70 -4.16 20.66
C GLU A 310 17.36 -5.64 20.92
N GLU A 311 16.67 -5.94 22.02
CA GLU A 311 16.18 -7.29 22.31
C GLU A 311 15.11 -7.71 21.31
N LEU A 312 14.16 -6.83 21.01
CA LEU A 312 13.12 -7.03 20.00
C LEU A 312 13.74 -7.27 18.62
N ALA A 313 14.79 -6.53 18.25
CA ALA A 313 15.51 -6.74 17.01
C ALA A 313 16.13 -8.15 16.95
N LYS A 314 16.80 -8.59 18.02
CA LYS A 314 17.36 -9.96 18.12
C LYS A 314 16.28 -11.04 18.02
N HIS A 315 15.13 -10.80 18.64
CA HIS A 315 13.98 -11.69 18.52
C HIS A 315 13.46 -11.74 17.08
N LEU A 316 13.41 -10.61 16.36
CA LEU A 316 12.97 -10.57 14.96
C LEU A 316 13.90 -11.35 14.05
N VAL A 317 15.20 -11.21 14.23
CA VAL A 317 16.22 -11.99 13.50
C VAL A 317 16.01 -13.48 13.71
N SER A 318 15.84 -13.89 14.97
CA SER A 318 15.64 -15.30 15.34
C SER A 318 14.32 -15.86 14.77
N TRP A 319 13.26 -15.06 14.81
CA TRP A 319 11.96 -15.42 14.24
C TRP A 319 12.04 -15.58 12.71
N SER A 320 12.68 -14.64 12.02
CA SER A 320 12.86 -14.70 10.56
C SER A 320 13.66 -15.94 10.15
N ALA A 321 14.76 -16.24 10.87
CA ALA A 321 15.58 -17.42 10.59
C ALA A 321 14.80 -18.74 10.71
N LYS A 322 13.97 -18.88 11.76
CA LYS A 322 13.10 -20.07 11.96
C LYS A 322 12.05 -20.19 10.87
N ARG A 323 11.45 -19.06 10.46
CA ARG A 323 10.49 -19.01 9.35
C ARG A 323 11.12 -19.50 8.04
N LYS A 324 12.33 -19.03 7.72
CA LYS A 324 13.07 -19.45 6.50
C LYS A 324 13.47 -20.93 6.52
N SER A 325 13.73 -21.51 7.70
CA SER A 325 14.10 -22.93 7.82
C SER A 325 12.89 -23.90 7.88
N GLY A 326 11.65 -23.40 7.82
CA GLY A 326 10.44 -24.22 7.89
C GLY A 326 10.19 -24.86 9.26
N VAL A 327 10.89 -24.40 10.30
CA VAL A 327 10.69 -24.88 11.67
C VAL A 327 9.54 -24.09 12.29
N SER A 328 8.45 -24.77 12.67
CA SER A 328 7.24 -24.15 13.24
C SER A 328 7.59 -23.15 14.35
N THR A 329 7.12 -21.90 14.20
CA THR A 329 7.31 -20.76 15.12
C THR A 329 6.22 -20.62 16.16
#